data_AF-A0A0M3JJH4-F1
#
_entry.id   AF-A0A0M3JJH4-F1
#
_cell.length_a   1.000
_cell.length_b   1.000
_cell.length_c   1.000
_cell.angle_alpha   90.00
_cell.angle_beta   90.00
_cell.angle_gamma   90.00
#
_symmetry.space_group_name_H-M   'P 1'
#
loop_
_entity.id
_entity.type
_entity.pdbx_description
1 polymer ?
#
loop_
_entity_poly.entity_id
_entity_poly.type
_entity_poly.pdbx_seq_one_letter_code
_entity_poly.pdbx_strand_id
1 'polypeptide(L)' 'NGGYSGAPVTEGTRASIFLVESDKVTQTNGAYFNNSAKRVKQLSEDAIDREQQDRLWEYTEKLCERHGIIFS' A
#
# COMPACT_ATOMS: atom_id res chain seq x y z
N ASN A 1 15.78 -18.57 -20.55
CA ASN A 1 15.63 -19.04 -19.15
C ASN A 1 15.80 -17.87 -18.18
N GLY A 2 14.81 -16.99 -18.07
CA GLY A 2 14.77 -15.92 -17.08
C GLY A 2 13.89 -16.35 -15.92
N GLY A 3 14.49 -16.89 -14.86
CA GLY A 3 13.78 -17.29 -13.65
C GLY A 3 13.50 -16.08 -12.77
N TYR A 4 12.30 -16.00 -12.21
CA TYR A 4 11.94 -15.03 -11.19
C TYR A 4 12.86 -15.21 -9.97
N SER A 5 13.71 -14.23 -9.67
CA SER A 5 14.53 -14.21 -8.46
C SER A 5 13.85 -13.35 -7.39
N GLY A 6 12.74 -13.86 -6.84
CA GLY A 6 12.08 -13.29 -5.67
C GLY A 6 12.55 -14.00 -4.39
N ALA A 7 12.53 -13.29 -3.27
CA ALA A 7 12.59 -13.92 -1.94
C ALA A 7 11.43 -14.93 -1.78
N PRO A 8 11.52 -15.91 -0.85
CA PRO A 8 10.44 -16.87 -0.62
C PRO A 8 9.08 -16.19 -0.46
N VAL A 9 8.03 -16.75 -1.07
CA VAL A 9 6.65 -16.21 -1.00
C VAL A 9 6.23 -15.95 0.45
N THR A 10 6.63 -16.84 1.36
CA THR A 10 6.39 -16.72 2.80
C THR A 10 6.94 -15.44 3.41
N GLU A 11 8.06 -14.91 2.92
CA GLU A 11 8.64 -13.65 3.39
C GLU A 11 7.87 -12.43 2.85
N GLY A 12 7.35 -12.50 1.63
CA GLY A 12 6.53 -11.43 1.03
C GLY A 12 5.15 -11.31 1.67
N THR A 13 4.52 -12.44 2.01
CA THR A 13 3.13 -12.47 2.50
C THR A 13 2.98 -12.16 3.99
N ARG A 14 4.07 -12.21 4.77
CA ARG A 14 4.03 -12.08 6.24
C ARG A 14 3.34 -10.80 6.72
N ALA A 15 3.65 -9.66 6.11
CA ALA A 15 3.03 -8.39 6.49
C ALA A 15 1.52 -8.38 6.19
N SER A 16 1.12 -8.88 5.02
CA SER A 16 -0.29 -8.95 4.62
C SER A 16 -1.12 -9.82 5.56
N ILE A 17 -0.63 -11.02 5.91
CA ILE A 17 -1.31 -11.91 6.88
C ILE A 17 -1.42 -11.24 8.24
N PHE A 18 -0.34 -10.61 8.73
CA PHE A 18 -0.39 -9.89 10.00
C PHE A 18 -1.42 -8.75 9.98
N LEU A 19 -1.51 -8.00 8.88
CA LEU A 19 -2.41 -6.86 8.77
C LEU A 19 -3.89 -7.25 8.71
N VAL A 20 -4.21 -8.40 8.13
CA VAL A 20 -5.60 -8.86 7.99
C VAL A 20 -6.08 -9.70 9.17
N GLU A 21 -5.20 -10.49 9.81
CA GLU A 21 -5.59 -11.46 10.84
C GLU A 21 -5.27 -11.02 12.29
N SER A 22 -4.37 -10.05 12.51
CA SER A 22 -3.90 -9.75 13.87
C SER A 22 -4.78 -8.74 14.60
N ASP A 23 -5.29 -9.13 15.76
CA ASP A 23 -5.97 -8.23 16.71
C ASP A 23 -5.12 -7.01 17.13
N LYS A 24 -3.80 -7.09 16.98
CA LYS A 24 -2.87 -6.01 17.35
C LYS A 24 -3.01 -4.76 16.49
N VAL A 25 -3.59 -4.89 15.29
CA VAL A 25 -3.73 -3.78 14.34
C VAL A 25 -5.18 -3.44 14.00
N THR A 26 -6.16 -4.07 14.65
CA THR A 26 -7.59 -3.84 14.40
C THR A 26 -8.02 -2.38 14.51
N GLN A 27 -7.38 -1.61 15.40
CA GLN A 27 -7.66 -0.17 15.58
C GLN A 27 -6.60 0.74 14.93
N THR A 28 -5.73 0.19 14.07
CA THR A 28 -4.67 0.96 13.41
C THR A 28 -5.13 1.42 12.03
N ASN A 29 -5.12 2.73 11.80
CA ASN A 29 -5.32 3.33 10.48
C ASN A 29 -4.12 4.22 10.11
N GLY A 30 -3.85 4.38 8.81
CA GLY A 30 -2.81 5.26 8.28
C GLY A 30 -1.37 4.89 8.69
N ALA A 31 -1.12 3.63 9.02
CA ALA A 31 0.21 3.14 9.40
C ALA A 31 0.83 2.27 8.31
N TYR A 32 2.15 2.37 8.16
CA TYR A 32 2.92 1.61 7.20
C TYR A 32 3.70 0.51 7.90
N PHE A 33 3.85 -0.65 7.24
CA PHE A 33 4.55 -1.82 7.78
C PHE A 33 5.51 -2.37 6.72
N ASN A 34 6.66 -2.87 7.17
CA ASN A 34 7.59 -3.57 6.28
C ASN A 34 7.23 -5.05 6.15
N ASN A 35 7.94 -5.78 5.29
CA ASN A 35 7.76 -7.23 5.06
C ASN A 35 7.85 -8.08 6.33
N SER A 36 8.52 -7.59 7.38
CA SER A 36 8.65 -8.27 8.67
C SER A 36 7.50 -7.97 9.63
N ALA A 37 6.41 -7.38 9.15
CA ALA A 37 5.26 -6.93 9.94
C ALA A 37 5.63 -5.90 11.04
N LYS A 38 6.72 -5.13 10.84
CA LYS A 38 7.11 -4.07 11.76
C LYS A 38 6.65 -2.71 11.24
N ARG A 39 6.09 -1.89 12.13
CA ARG A 39 5.66 -0.52 11.79
C ARG A 39 6.85 0.33 11.35
N VAL A 40 6.71 0.97 10.20
CA VAL A 40 7.66 1.94 9.65
C VAL A 40 7.24 3.34 10.10
N LYS A 41 8.18 4.08 10.70
CA LYS A 41 7.95 5.46 11.19
C LYS A 41 8.64 6.52 10.34
N GLN A 42 9.72 6.14 9.65
CA GLN A 42 10.44 7.01 8.73
C GLN A 42 9.86 6.79 7.35
N LEU A 43 9.00 7.72 6.93
CA LEU A 43 8.35 7.72 5.63
C LEU A 43 9.05 8.77 4.76
N SER A 44 9.07 8.57 3.45
CA SER A 44 9.50 9.64 2.54
C SER A 44 8.53 10.81 2.62
N GLU A 45 9.07 12.02 2.49
CA GLU A 45 8.27 13.26 2.56
C GLU A 45 7.17 13.25 1.49
N ASP A 46 7.49 12.86 0.27
CA ASP A 46 6.52 12.69 -0.83
C ASP A 46 5.40 11.70 -0.49
N ALA A 47 5.71 10.61 0.23
CA ALA A 47 4.70 9.59 0.54
C ALA A 47 3.68 10.05 1.59
N ILE A 48 3.97 11.14 2.31
CA ILE A 48 3.10 11.73 3.33
C ILE A 48 2.61 13.14 2.97
N ASP A 49 2.93 13.63 1.77
CA ASP A 49 2.42 14.90 1.26
C ASP A 49 0.92 14.76 0.92
N ARG A 50 0.08 15.38 1.75
CA ARG A 50 -1.38 15.34 1.58
C ARG A 50 -1.86 16.06 0.33
N GLU A 51 -1.25 17.19 0.00
CA GLU A 51 -1.65 17.96 -1.18
C GLU A 51 -1.32 17.17 -2.45
N GLN A 52 -0.17 16.49 -2.47
CA GLN A 52 0.18 15.60 -3.56
C GLN A 52 -0.77 14.39 -3.65
N GLN A 53 -1.14 13.78 -2.51
CA GLN A 53 -2.09 12.67 -2.46
C GLN A 53 -3.47 13.05 -3.02
N ASP A 54 -4.00 14.21 -2.65
CA ASP A 54 -5.30 14.70 -3.12
C ASP A 54 -5.27 14.97 -4.63
N ARG A 55 -4.22 15.63 -5.12
CA ARG A 55 -4.02 15.88 -6.57
C ARG A 55 -3.89 14.57 -7.36
N LEU A 56 -3.19 13.59 -6.80
CA LEU A 56 -3.03 12.27 -7.44
C LEU A 56 -4.36 11.52 -7.51
N TRP A 57 -5.18 11.62 -6.47
CA TRP A 57 -6.52 11.06 -6.44
C TRP A 57 -7.40 11.62 -7.56
N GLU A 58 -7.55 12.96 -7.60
CA GLU A 58 -8.37 13.63 -8.63
C GLU A 58 -7.89 13.34 -10.06
N TYR A 59 -6.57 13.31 -10.26
CA TYR A 59 -5.99 12.98 -11.56
C TYR A 59 -6.35 11.55 -11.99
N THR A 60 -6.29 10.60 -11.05
CA THR A 60 -6.56 9.19 -11.30
C THR A 60 -8.04 8.95 -11.58
N GLU A 61 -8.95 9.62 -10.86
CA GLU A 61 -10.39 9.58 -11.16
C GLU A 61 -10.66 10.06 -12.59
N LYS A 62 -10.13 11.23 -12.98
CA LYS A 62 -10.26 11.77 -14.35
C LYS A 62 -9.63 10.86 -15.40
N LEU A 63 -8.59 10.09 -15.06
CA LEU A 63 -8.00 9.11 -15.95
C LEU A 63 -8.93 7.91 -16.13
N CYS A 64 -9.47 7.37 -15.04
CA CYS A 64 -10.44 6.29 -15.06
C CYS A 64 -11.69 6.64 -15.87
N GLU A 65 -12.25 7.83 -15.68
CA GLU A 65 -13.39 8.34 -16.47
C GLU A 65 -13.12 8.35 -17.97
N ARG A 66 -11.94 8.85 -18.38
CA ARG A 66 -11.52 8.85 -19.79
C ARG A 66 -11.43 7.44 -20.39
N HIS A 67 -11.22 6.43 -19.56
CA HIS A 67 -11.17 5.02 -19.95
C HIS A 67 -12.50 4.29 -19.72
N GLY A 68 -13.58 4.99 -19.36
CA GLY A 68 -14.90 4.40 -19.13
C GLY A 68 -15.01 3.59 -17.83
N ILE A 69 -14.07 3.75 -16.90
CA ILE A 69 -14.12 3.16 -15.57
C ILE A 69 -14.83 4.15 -14.65
N ILE A 70 -16.09 3.87 -14.33
CA ILE A 70 -16.91 4.70 -13.44
C ILE A 70 -16.95 4.04 -12.07
N PHE A 71 -16.47 4.74 -11.05
CA PHE A 71 -16.65 4.30 -9.67
C PHE A 71 -18.09 4.61 -9.25
N SER A 72 -18.83 3.56 -8.89
CA SER A 72 -20.24 3.60 -8.48
C SER A 72 -20.44 4.05 -7.04
#